data_AF-A0A2N2INI3-F1
#
_entry.id   AF-A0A2N2INI3-F1
#
_cell.length_a   1.000
_cell.length_b   1.000
_cell.length_c   1.000
_cell.angle_alpha   90.00
_cell.angle_beta   90.00
_cell.angle_gamma   90.00
#
_symmetry.space_group_name_H-M   'P 1'
#
loop_
_entity.id
_entity.type
_entity.pdbx_description
1 polymer ?
#
loop_
_entity_poly.entity_id
_entity_poly.type
_entity_poly.pdbx_seq_one_letter_code
_entity_poly.pdbx_strand_id
1 'polypeptide(L)' 'HFGYQVDEAVYIGDSQVDREHTAALGMRLIAFKNPALPAEYHVSSFMEITRLPILAEVGKGGK' A
#
# COMPACT_ATOMS: atom_id res chain seq x y z
N HIS A 1 -11.69 7.96 -15.15
CA HIS A 1 -10.49 7.12 -14.99
C HIS A 1 -9.29 8.04 -14.86
N PHE A 2 -8.36 7.78 -13.92
CA PHE A 2 -7.25 8.70 -13.60
C PHE A 2 -5.97 8.47 -14.41
N GLY A 3 -5.89 7.38 -15.19
CA GLY A 3 -4.80 7.15 -16.16
C GLY A 3 -3.53 6.53 -15.60
N TYR A 4 -3.51 6.15 -14.32
CA TYR A 4 -2.38 5.51 -13.66
C TYR A 4 -2.26 4.01 -13.98
N GLN A 5 -1.03 3.53 -13.96
CA GLN A 5 -0.69 2.10 -13.97
C GLN A 5 -0.83 1.49 -12.58
N VAL A 6 -0.89 0.16 -12.52
CA VAL A 6 -1.11 -0.59 -11.27
C VAL A 6 0.04 -0.40 -10.28
N ASP A 7 1.26 -0.25 -10.76
CA ASP A 7 2.48 0.00 -9.97
C ASP A 7 2.68 1.47 -9.59
N GLU A 8 1.82 2.38 -10.07
CA GLU A 8 1.78 3.78 -9.65
C GLU A 8 0.82 4.02 -8.46
N ALA A 9 0.10 2.98 -8.04
CA ALA A 9 -0.83 3.02 -6.93
C ALA A 9 -0.52 1.97 -5.86
N VAL A 10 -1.19 2.11 -4.72
CA VAL A 10 -1.19 1.15 -3.61
C VAL A 10 -2.59 1.08 -3.01
N TYR A 11 -3.05 -0.13 -2.70
CA TYR A 11 -4.34 -0.36 -2.07
C TYR A 11 -4.15 -0.44 -0.55
N ILE A 12 -5.12 0.03 0.22
CA ILE A 12 -5.12 -0.11 1.68
C ILE A 12 -6.40 -0.86 2.06
N GLY A 13 -6.24 -2.01 2.72
CA GLY A 13 -7.35 -2.89 3.09
C GLY A 13 -6.98 -3.77 4.28
N ASP A 14 -7.93 -4.53 4.81
CA ASP A 14 -7.77 -5.33 6.04
C ASP A 14 -8.33 -6.74 5.90
N SER A 15 -8.85 -7.10 4.73
CA SER A 15 -9.53 -8.36 4.48
C SER A 15 -8.82 -9.23 3.44
N GLN A 16 -9.13 -10.53 3.48
CA GLN A 16 -8.67 -11.48 2.47
C GLN A 16 -9.19 -11.12 1.06
N VAL A 17 -10.39 -10.54 0.97
CA VAL A 17 -10.97 -10.07 -0.30
C VAL A 17 -10.11 -8.99 -0.93
N ASP A 18 -9.55 -8.06 -0.14
CA ASP A 18 -8.63 -7.03 -0.62
C ASP A 18 -7.35 -7.65 -1.19
N ARG A 19 -6.81 -8.66 -0.53
CA ARG A 19 -5.62 -9.39 -1.00
C ARG A 19 -5.89 -10.10 -2.31
N GLU A 20 -7.02 -10.80 -2.43
CA GLU A 20 -7.39 -11.51 -3.65
C GLU A 20 -7.60 -10.54 -4.82
N HIS A 21 -8.27 -9.41 -4.55
CA HIS A 21 -8.51 -8.39 -5.56
C HIS A 21 -7.21 -7.75 -6.08
N THR A 22 -6.30 -7.39 -5.16
CA THR A 22 -5.01 -6.78 -5.52
C THR A 22 -4.05 -7.77 -6.18
N ALA A 23 -4.05 -9.04 -5.74
CA ALA A 23 -3.19 -10.09 -6.30
C ALA A 23 -3.50 -10.35 -7.78
N ALA A 24 -4.78 -10.32 -8.18
CA ALA A 24 -5.19 -10.53 -9.57
C ALA A 24 -4.60 -9.50 -10.55
N LEU A 25 -4.23 -8.31 -10.04
CA LEU A 25 -3.68 -7.20 -10.82
C LEU A 25 -2.18 -7.00 -10.61
N GLY A 26 -1.57 -7.68 -9.63
CA GLY A 26 -0.21 -7.39 -9.18
C GLY A 26 -0.09 -6.06 -8.41
N MET A 27 -1.19 -5.56 -7.85
CA MET A 27 -1.23 -4.32 -7.08
C MET A 27 -0.66 -4.54 -5.67
N ARG A 28 0.15 -3.57 -5.20
CA ARG A 28 0.66 -3.57 -3.82
C ARG A 28 -0.48 -3.29 -2.84
N LEU A 29 -0.45 -3.98 -1.70
CA LEU A 29 -1.38 -3.87 -0.59
C LEU A 29 -0.64 -3.41 0.67
N ILE A 30 -1.25 -2.45 1.37
CA ILE A 30 -0.94 -2.09 2.75
C ILE A 30 -2.06 -2.68 3.62
N ALA A 31 -1.74 -3.67 4.44
CA ALA A 31 -2.68 -4.26 5.39
C ALA A 31 -2.89 -3.35 6.60
N PHE A 32 -4.13 -2.90 6.83
CA PHE A 32 -4.51 -2.04 7.94
C PHE A 32 -4.99 -2.85 9.14
N LYS A 33 -4.32 -2.73 10.29
CA LYS A 33 -4.66 -3.40 11.56
C LYS A 33 -4.81 -4.92 11.48
N ASN A 34 -4.29 -5.54 10.42
CA ASN A 34 -4.32 -6.98 10.23
C ASN A 34 -2.90 -7.51 9.88
N PRO A 35 -2.04 -7.75 10.88
CA PRO A 35 -0.67 -8.24 10.65
C PRO A 35 -0.63 -9.67 10.09
N ALA A 36 -1.75 -10.42 10.15
CA ALA A 36 -1.84 -11.77 9.62
C ALA A 36 -2.22 -11.81 8.13
N LEU A 37 -2.73 -10.70 7.57
CA LEU A 37 -3.06 -10.62 6.15
C LEU A 37 -1.77 -10.56 5.33
N PRO A 38 -1.58 -11.44 4.32
CA PRO A 38 -0.44 -11.35 3.42
C PRO A 38 -0.48 -10.02 2.65
N ALA A 39 0.53 -9.17 2.81
CA ALA A 39 0.61 -7.87 2.17
C ALA A 39 2.07 -7.42 2.08
N GLU A 40 2.38 -6.50 1.16
CA GLU A 40 3.72 -5.94 1.01
C GLU A 40 4.10 -5.03 2.18
N TYR A 41 3.10 -4.40 2.82
CA TYR A 41 3.28 -3.54 3.98
C TYR A 41 2.15 -3.74 4.99
N HIS A 42 2.42 -3.41 6.26
CA HIS A 42 1.44 -3.46 7.34
C HIS A 42 1.51 -2.18 8.16
N VAL A 43 0.35 -1.67 8.56
CA VAL A 43 0.24 -0.49 9.43
C VAL A 43 -0.88 -0.65 10.45
N SER A 44 -0.71 -0.07 11.63
CA SER A 44 -1.74 -0.04 12.68
C SER A 44 -2.53 1.28 12.70
N SER A 45 -2.01 2.30 12.02
CA SER A 45 -2.60 3.62 11.85
C SER A 45 -2.24 4.21 10.48
N PHE A 46 -3.07 5.09 9.92
CA PHE A 46 -2.74 5.71 8.63
C PHE A 46 -1.50 6.60 8.68
N MET A 47 -1.15 7.17 9.83
CA MET A 47 0.04 8.00 9.96
C MET A 47 1.33 7.22 9.73
N GLU A 48 1.36 5.92 10.01
CA GLU A 48 2.50 5.06 9.72
C GLU A 48 2.79 4.92 8.21
N ILE A 49 1.79 5.13 7.34
CA ILE A 49 1.95 5.07 5.89
C ILE A 49 3.04 6.04 5.40
N THR A 50 3.11 7.23 6.00
CA THR A 50 4.13 8.26 5.68
C THR A 50 5.57 7.81 5.90
N ARG A 51 5.77 6.72 6.64
CA ARG A 51 7.09 6.16 6.98
C ARG A 51 7.42 4.92 6.17
N LEU A 52 6.49 4.43 5.34
CA LEU A 52 6.72 3.24 4.52
C LEU A 52 7.75 3.54 3.42
N PRO A 53 8.65 2.60 3.08
CA PRO A 53 9.66 2.78 2.04
C PRO A 53 9.11 3.24 0.69
N ILE A 54 7.89 2.81 0.34
CA ILE A 54 7.18 3.20 -0.87
C ILE A 54 6.87 4.71 -0.96
N LEU A 55 6.86 5.43 0.16
CA LEU A 55 6.62 6.88 0.22
C LEU A 55 7.80 7.66 0.82
N ALA A 56 8.75 6.99 1.48
CA ALA A 56 9.86 7.62 2.19
C ALA A 56 10.85 8.38 1.29
N GLU A 57 10.87 8.12 -0.02
CA GLU A 57 11.76 8.82 -0.97
C GLU A 57 11.27 10.23 -1.37
N VAL A 58 10.04 10.62 -1.02
CA VAL A 58 9.51 11.97 -1.33
C VAL A 58 10.23 13.09 -0.54
N GLY A 59 11.00 12.74 0.50
CA GLY A 59 11.72 13.69 1.36
C GLY A 59 13.11 14.14 0.88
N LYS A 60 13.67 13.58 -0.21
CA LYS A 60 15.04 13.91 -0.69
C LYS A 60 15.07 14.83 -1.92
N GLY A 61 14.02 15.63 -2.12
CA GLY A 61 13.86 16.55 -3.26
C GLY A 61 13.47 17.97 -2.85
N GLY A 62 14.09 18.54 -1.83
CA GLY A 62 14.00 19.97 -1.49
C GLY A 62 15.41 20.56 -1.51
N LYS A 63 15.64 21.53 -2.41
CA LYS A 63 16.89 22.27 -2.58
C LYS A 63 17.49 22.80 -1.27
#